data_AF-E7F593-F1
#
_entry.id   AF-E7F593-F1
#
_cell.length_a   1.000
_cell.length_b   1.000
_cell.length_c   1.000
_cell.angle_alpha   90.00
_cell.angle_beta   90.00
_cell.angle_gamma   90.00
#
_symmetry.space_group_name_H-M   'P 1'
#
loop_
_entity.id
_entity.type
_entity.pdbx_description
1 polymer ?
#
loop_
_entity_poly.entity_id
_entity_poly.type
_entity_poly.pdbx_seq_one_letter_code
_entity_poly.pdbx_strand_id
1 'polypeptide(L)'
;MEKDASGDSENGSSLFHHRLRARRRTQADSQPKFLLHRLVVAARLSCTPEDRSTVAAHYEKLNMSIQRSRPGEELTGLLLLYPQHTLLVIECSTEALLSVLQDLRHMEENPDSSLILHPRILLVSHDLPCRLFPQWFCMMLSESESRRTEASDEQNPEKLLNQTMKQLLQLGCHLYNTQHNTGSTMLTPDEVLKDVSDVVPPVAAVYRLLQMEALLSPARYISTYHSPIHQPLDSESVWPAVEHLRII
;
A
#
# COMPACT_ATOMS: atom_id res chain seq x y z
N MET A 1 -13.26 -24.61 -47.53
CA MET A 1 -13.10 -23.29 -46.90
C MET A 1 -12.14 -23.46 -45.75
N GLU A 2 -10.91 -22.99 -45.94
CA GLU A 2 -9.90 -22.81 -44.89
C GLU A 2 -10.53 -22.26 -43.63
N LYS A 3 -10.34 -22.97 -42.52
CA LYS A 3 -10.49 -22.44 -41.16
C LYS A 3 -9.11 -22.46 -40.52
N ASP A 4 -8.19 -21.70 -41.10
CA ASP A 4 -6.92 -21.35 -40.46
C ASP A 4 -6.90 -19.83 -40.28
N ALA A 5 -7.12 -19.39 -39.04
CA ALA A 5 -6.53 -18.17 -38.45
C ALA A 5 -7.25 -17.79 -37.14
N SER A 6 -7.04 -18.56 -36.06
CA SER A 6 -7.23 -18.00 -34.71
C SER A 6 -6.33 -18.66 -33.65
N GLY A 7 -5.13 -19.11 -34.02
CA GLY A 7 -4.22 -19.85 -33.14
C GLY A 7 -3.10 -19.04 -32.47
N ASP A 8 -2.65 -17.91 -33.03
CA ASP A 8 -1.31 -17.40 -32.67
C ASP A 8 -1.25 -16.16 -31.76
N SER A 9 -2.36 -15.77 -31.12
CA SER A 9 -2.32 -14.62 -30.19
C SER A 9 -1.76 -14.92 -28.79
N GLU A 10 -1.55 -16.19 -28.41
CA GLU A 10 -1.09 -16.54 -27.05
C GLU A 10 0.45 -16.61 -26.88
N ASN A 11 1.23 -16.55 -27.97
CA ASN A 11 2.68 -16.78 -27.93
C ASN A 11 3.57 -15.53 -27.97
N GLY A 12 3.03 -14.32 -27.82
CA GLY A 12 3.85 -13.12 -27.93
C GLY A 12 4.98 -13.06 -26.89
N SER A 13 6.07 -12.39 -27.28
CA SER A 13 7.27 -12.14 -26.47
C SER A 13 7.23 -10.79 -25.74
N SER A 14 6.12 -10.05 -25.85
CA SER A 14 6.00 -8.73 -25.24
C SER A 14 6.00 -8.82 -23.71
N LEU A 15 6.33 -7.70 -23.05
CA LEU A 15 6.24 -7.58 -21.58
C LEU A 15 4.87 -7.98 -21.04
N PHE A 16 3.81 -7.70 -21.80
CA PHE A 16 2.44 -8.14 -21.49
C PHE A 16 2.34 -9.67 -21.38
N HIS A 17 2.87 -10.43 -22.36
CA HIS A 17 2.86 -11.88 -22.29
C HIS A 17 3.77 -12.43 -21.19
N HIS A 18 4.91 -11.78 -20.91
CA HIS A 18 5.76 -12.14 -19.79
C HIS A 18 5.02 -11.99 -18.44
N ARG A 19 4.31 -10.87 -18.23
CA ARG A 19 3.47 -10.66 -17.05
C ARG A 19 2.31 -11.64 -16.98
N LEU A 20 1.64 -11.88 -18.11
CA LEU A 20 0.54 -12.85 -18.19
C LEU A 20 1.02 -14.28 -17.86
N ARG A 21 2.20 -14.69 -18.35
CA ARG A 21 2.82 -15.99 -18.02
C ARG A 21 3.26 -16.06 -16.57
N ALA A 22 3.87 -15.00 -16.03
CA ALA A 22 4.22 -14.94 -14.61
C ALA A 22 2.97 -15.11 -13.74
N ARG A 23 1.86 -14.45 -14.12
CA ARG A 23 0.55 -14.57 -13.46
C ARG A 23 -0.05 -15.97 -13.58
N ARG A 24 0.05 -16.64 -14.74
CA ARG A 24 -0.40 -18.04 -14.92
C ARG A 24 0.47 -19.03 -14.12
N ARG A 25 1.78 -18.80 -14.00
CA ARG A 25 2.70 -19.66 -13.22
C ARG A 25 2.44 -19.59 -11.71
N THR A 26 2.03 -18.44 -11.20
CA THR A 26 1.65 -18.26 -9.79
C THR A 26 0.20 -18.64 -9.50
N GLN A 27 -0.58 -19.03 -10.52
CA GLN A 27 -2.00 -19.37 -10.45
C GLN A 27 -2.30 -20.74 -9.81
N ALA A 28 -1.40 -21.27 -8.98
CA ALA A 28 -1.72 -22.41 -8.12
C ALA A 28 -2.78 -21.95 -7.09
N ASP A 29 -4.04 -22.07 -7.50
CA ASP A 29 -5.31 -22.03 -6.77
C ASP A 29 -5.68 -20.84 -5.84
N SER A 30 -4.83 -19.85 -5.62
CA SER A 30 -5.09 -18.83 -4.58
C SER A 30 -4.80 -17.37 -4.93
N GLN A 31 -4.61 -17.02 -6.21
CA GLN A 31 -4.33 -15.63 -6.59
C GLN A 31 -5.62 -14.79 -6.79
N PRO A 32 -5.60 -13.49 -6.42
CA PRO A 32 -6.77 -12.63 -6.46
C PRO A 32 -7.24 -12.31 -7.89
N LYS A 33 -8.57 -12.19 -8.03
CA LYS A 33 -9.26 -11.81 -9.29
C LYS A 33 -8.99 -10.37 -9.75
N PHE A 34 -8.13 -9.64 -9.05
CA PHE A 34 -7.88 -8.20 -9.20
C PHE A 34 -6.38 -7.90 -9.26
N LEU A 35 -6.03 -6.68 -9.68
CA LEU A 35 -4.66 -6.17 -9.58
C LEU A 35 -4.33 -5.89 -8.11
N LEU A 36 -3.23 -6.46 -7.63
CA LEU A 36 -2.76 -6.28 -6.27
C LEU A 36 -1.86 -5.05 -6.17
N HIS A 37 -2.15 -4.19 -5.21
CA HIS A 37 -1.36 -2.99 -4.91
C HIS A 37 -0.87 -3.04 -3.47
N ARG A 38 0.20 -2.30 -3.17
CA ARG A 38 0.69 -2.05 -1.81
C ARG A 38 0.76 -0.56 -1.55
N LEU A 39 0.10 -0.11 -0.50
CA LEU A 39 0.17 1.24 0.03
C LEU A 39 1.02 1.22 1.31
N VAL A 40 1.95 2.15 1.43
CA VAL A 40 2.75 2.36 2.65
C VAL A 40 2.55 3.78 3.15
N VAL A 41 2.13 3.94 4.41
CA VAL A 41 1.79 5.21 5.03
C VAL A 41 2.48 5.33 6.38
N ALA A 42 3.03 6.51 6.67
CA ALA A 42 3.42 6.92 8.01
C ALA A 42 2.43 7.96 8.54
N ALA A 43 2.16 7.94 9.84
CA ALA A 43 1.34 8.98 10.45
C ALA A 43 1.61 9.16 11.95
N ARG A 44 1.11 10.25 12.52
CA ARG A 44 1.08 10.48 13.97
C ARG A 44 -0.22 9.94 14.56
N LEU A 45 -0.19 9.42 15.78
CA LEU A 45 -1.40 9.02 16.50
C LEU A 45 -1.98 10.21 17.26
N SER A 46 -3.31 10.35 17.27
CA SER A 46 -4.00 11.33 18.12
C SER A 46 -4.26 10.81 19.53
N CYS A 47 -4.37 9.49 19.67
CA CYS A 47 -4.74 8.82 20.90
C CYS A 47 -3.56 8.69 21.87
N THR A 48 -3.86 8.40 23.14
CA THR A 48 -2.83 8.08 24.12
C THR A 48 -2.18 6.72 23.80
N PRO A 49 -0.98 6.42 24.35
CA PRO A 49 -0.35 5.12 24.17
C PRO A 49 -1.20 3.93 24.64
N GLU A 50 -2.10 4.14 25.61
CA GLU A 50 -3.03 3.14 26.16
C GLU A 50 -4.16 2.83 25.15
N ASP A 51 -4.59 3.83 24.38
CA ASP A 51 -5.74 3.75 23.48
C ASP A 51 -5.38 3.32 22.06
N ARG A 52 -4.12 2.98 21.78
CA ARG A 52 -3.64 2.62 20.43
C ARG A 52 -4.38 1.43 19.81
N SER A 53 -4.98 0.56 20.62
CA SER A 53 -5.84 -0.54 20.17
C SER A 53 -7.06 -0.05 19.38
N THR A 54 -7.53 1.18 19.59
CA THR A 54 -8.62 1.79 18.81
C THR A 54 -8.24 1.97 17.34
N VAL A 55 -6.96 2.24 17.05
CA VAL A 55 -6.44 2.34 15.67
C VAL A 55 -6.48 0.98 14.99
N ALA A 56 -6.10 -0.09 15.70
CA ALA A 56 -6.18 -1.45 15.18
C ALA A 56 -7.64 -1.84 14.88
N ALA A 57 -8.55 -1.59 15.83
CA ALA A 57 -9.98 -1.84 15.67
C ALA A 57 -10.61 -1.06 14.50
N HIS A 58 -10.13 0.16 14.23
CA HIS A 58 -10.56 0.94 13.06
C HIS A 58 -10.23 0.22 11.75
N TYR A 59 -8.99 -0.24 11.58
CA TYR A 59 -8.60 -0.94 10.35
C TYR A 59 -9.25 -2.32 10.21
N GLU A 60 -9.53 -3.02 11.32
CA GLU A 60 -10.34 -4.24 11.29
C GLU A 60 -11.77 -3.95 10.79
N LYS A 61 -12.40 -2.87 11.28
CA LYS A 61 -13.71 -2.43 10.82
C LYS A 61 -13.71 -2.03 9.35
N LEU A 62 -12.66 -1.33 8.90
CA LEU A 62 -12.48 -0.97 7.49
C LEU A 62 -12.37 -2.22 6.62
N ASN A 63 -11.57 -3.21 7.04
CA ASN A 63 -11.42 -4.48 6.33
C ASN A 63 -12.75 -5.23 6.22
N MET A 64 -13.51 -5.32 7.32
CA MET A 64 -14.86 -5.91 7.32
C MET A 64 -15.82 -5.17 6.38
N SER A 65 -15.76 -3.84 6.34
CA SER A 65 -16.59 -3.04 5.43
C SER A 65 -16.28 -3.35 3.97
N ILE A 66 -15.00 -3.45 3.62
CA ILE A 66 -14.54 -3.80 2.27
C ILE A 66 -15.05 -5.20 1.89
N GLN A 67 -14.83 -6.21 2.74
CA GLN A 67 -15.28 -7.59 2.50
C GLN A 67 -16.80 -7.70 2.30
N ARG A 68 -17.59 -6.90 3.04
CA ARG A 68 -19.05 -6.86 2.89
C ARG A 68 -19.48 -6.26 1.55
N SER A 69 -18.82 -5.17 1.13
CA SER A 69 -19.12 -4.53 -0.16
C SER A 69 -18.61 -5.35 -1.35
N ARG A 70 -17.54 -6.13 -1.16
CA ARG A 70 -16.80 -6.84 -2.21
C ARG A 70 -16.32 -8.20 -1.70
N PRO A 71 -17.16 -9.25 -1.79
CA PRO A 71 -16.79 -10.59 -1.35
C PRO A 71 -15.54 -11.12 -2.06
N GLY A 72 -14.58 -11.62 -1.28
CA GLY A 72 -13.29 -12.12 -1.78
C GLY A 72 -12.20 -11.04 -1.93
N GLU A 73 -12.53 -9.77 -1.66
CA GLU A 73 -11.53 -8.72 -1.46
C GLU A 73 -11.29 -8.49 0.03
N GLU A 74 -10.03 -8.44 0.42
CA GLU A 74 -9.62 -8.17 1.80
C GLU A 74 -8.37 -7.29 1.82
N LEU A 75 -8.24 -6.53 2.91
CA LEU A 75 -7.00 -5.88 3.30
C LEU A 75 -6.13 -6.89 4.03
N THR A 76 -4.92 -7.09 3.51
CA THR A 76 -3.84 -7.73 4.26
C THR A 76 -2.71 -6.74 4.43
N GLY A 77 -1.73 -7.03 5.30
CA GLY A 77 -0.67 -6.08 5.55
C GLY A 77 -0.16 -6.09 6.97
N LEU A 78 0.43 -4.96 7.34
CA LEU A 78 1.08 -4.76 8.63
C LEU A 78 0.76 -3.37 9.16
N LEU A 79 0.31 -3.32 10.41
CA LEU A 79 0.14 -2.12 11.21
C LEU A 79 1.16 -2.13 12.35
N LEU A 80 2.14 -1.24 12.31
CA LEU A 80 3.07 -0.99 13.41
C LEU A 80 2.56 0.21 14.22
N LEU A 81 2.30 -0.01 15.50
CA LEU A 81 1.83 1.02 16.43
C LEU A 81 2.96 1.37 17.40
N TYR A 82 3.66 2.47 17.11
CA TYR A 82 4.61 3.08 18.03
C TYR A 82 3.87 3.87 19.11
N PRO A 83 4.54 4.35 20.17
CA PRO A 83 3.86 5.11 21.23
C PRO A 83 3.09 6.36 20.74
N GLN A 84 3.59 7.04 19.71
CA GLN A 84 3.01 8.29 19.18
C GLN A 84 2.85 8.31 17.66
N HIS A 85 3.26 7.24 16.97
CA HIS A 85 3.31 7.18 15.51
C HIS A 85 2.85 5.82 15.02
N THR A 86 2.53 5.72 13.74
CA THR A 86 2.21 4.45 13.09
C THR A 86 2.86 4.34 11.73
N LEU A 87 3.24 3.11 11.37
CA LEU A 87 3.52 2.71 10.00
C LEU A 87 2.48 1.68 9.58
N LEU A 88 1.91 1.93 8.41
CA LEU A 88 0.84 1.13 7.83
C LEU A 88 1.29 0.63 6.47
N VAL A 89 1.26 -0.69 6.28
CA VAL A 89 1.44 -1.35 4.98
C VAL A 89 0.14 -2.08 4.68
N ILE A 90 -0.52 -1.75 3.57
CA ILE A 90 -1.75 -2.39 3.14
C ILE A 90 -1.55 -2.99 1.76
N GLU A 91 -1.93 -4.24 1.57
CA GLU A 91 -2.02 -4.92 0.29
C GLU A 91 -3.48 -5.17 -0.08
N CYS A 92 -3.93 -4.69 -1.24
CA CYS A 92 -5.35 -4.73 -1.59
C CYS A 92 -5.61 -4.53 -3.10
N SER A 93 -6.88 -4.61 -3.51
CA SER A 93 -7.35 -4.30 -4.87
C SER A 93 -7.32 -2.80 -5.16
N THR A 94 -7.51 -2.38 -6.42
CA THR A 94 -7.60 -0.95 -6.79
C THR A 94 -8.72 -0.24 -6.03
N GLU A 95 -9.87 -0.90 -5.89
CA GLU A 95 -11.07 -0.33 -5.29
C GLU A 95 -10.97 -0.23 -3.77
N ALA A 96 -10.38 -1.26 -3.15
CA ALA A 96 -10.04 -1.24 -1.74
C ALA A 96 -8.97 -0.18 -1.43
N LEU A 97 -7.98 0.00 -2.31
CA LEU A 97 -6.98 1.06 -2.19
C LEU A 97 -7.64 2.44 -2.17
N LEU A 98 -8.57 2.71 -3.09
CA LEU A 98 -9.34 3.95 -3.10
C LEU A 98 -10.14 4.15 -1.82
N SER A 99 -10.74 3.09 -1.29
CA SER A 99 -11.50 3.13 -0.03
C SER A 99 -10.60 3.50 1.16
N VAL A 100 -9.40 2.91 1.23
CA VAL A 100 -8.39 3.23 2.25
C VAL A 100 -7.89 4.67 2.11
N LEU A 101 -7.60 5.13 0.88
CA LEU A 101 -7.17 6.51 0.64
C LEU A 101 -8.26 7.52 1.02
N GLN A 102 -9.53 7.21 0.76
CA GLN A 102 -10.67 8.05 1.15
C GLN A 102 -10.83 8.10 2.67
N ASP A 103 -10.68 6.98 3.37
CA ASP A 103 -10.71 6.91 4.83
C ASP A 103 -9.58 7.76 5.45
N LEU A 104 -8.35 7.63 4.93
CA LEU A 104 -7.20 8.45 5.34
C LEU A 104 -7.40 9.94 5.04
N ARG A 105 -7.97 10.30 3.89
CA ARG A 105 -8.32 11.68 3.55
C ARG A 105 -9.36 12.23 4.53
N HIS A 106 -10.39 11.44 4.85
CA HIS A 106 -11.40 11.85 5.81
C HIS A 106 -10.78 12.14 7.18
N MET A 107 -9.80 11.33 7.62
CA MET A 107 -9.06 11.60 8.85
C MET A 107 -8.20 12.86 8.77
N GLU A 108 -7.55 13.10 7.62
CA GLU A 108 -6.77 14.32 7.36
C GLU A 108 -7.64 15.59 7.46
N GLU A 109 -8.86 15.53 6.96
CA GLU A 109 -9.81 16.66 6.92
C GLU A 109 -10.51 16.91 8.27
N ASN A 110 -10.56 15.92 9.17
CA ASN A 110 -11.34 15.98 10.43
C ASN A 110 -10.48 15.67 11.68
N PRO A 111 -9.35 16.39 11.90
CA PRO A 111 -8.32 16.03 12.89
C PRO A 111 -8.83 15.90 14.33
N ASP A 112 -9.87 16.65 14.72
CA ASP A 112 -10.42 16.65 16.08
C ASP A 112 -11.07 15.30 16.47
N SER A 113 -11.55 14.55 15.48
CA SER A 113 -12.19 13.24 15.67
C SER A 113 -11.37 12.07 15.13
N SER A 114 -10.21 12.35 14.53
CA SER A 114 -9.40 11.34 13.86
C SER A 114 -8.51 10.57 14.82
N LEU A 115 -8.32 9.27 14.57
CA LEU A 115 -7.38 8.42 15.30
C LEU A 115 -5.92 8.63 14.84
N ILE A 116 -5.77 9.11 13.60
CA ILE A 116 -4.49 9.32 12.94
C ILE A 116 -4.43 10.76 12.42
N LEU A 117 -3.26 11.39 12.61
CA LEU A 117 -2.95 12.77 12.24
C LEU A 117 -1.82 12.80 11.21
N HIS A 118 -1.91 13.75 10.28
CA HIS A 118 -0.90 14.02 9.25
C HIS A 118 -0.39 12.77 8.50
N PRO A 119 -1.28 11.94 7.93
CA PRO A 119 -0.86 10.79 7.14
C PRO A 119 -0.01 11.22 5.94
N ARG A 120 1.10 10.51 5.72
CA ARG A 120 2.04 10.69 4.60
C ARG A 120 2.20 9.40 3.85
N ILE A 121 1.96 9.43 2.53
CA ILE A 121 2.15 8.29 1.64
C ILE A 121 3.63 8.15 1.34
N LEU A 122 4.23 7.06 1.80
CA LEU A 122 5.64 6.72 1.58
C LEU A 122 5.84 6.07 0.22
N LEU A 123 4.95 5.15 -0.15
CA LEU A 123 5.02 4.40 -1.39
C LEU A 123 3.66 3.86 -1.80
N VAL A 124 3.38 3.88 -3.10
CA VAL A 124 2.31 3.07 -3.71
C VAL A 124 2.93 2.20 -4.80
N SER A 125 2.82 0.89 -4.64
CA SER A 125 3.25 -0.10 -5.63
C SER A 125 2.03 -0.72 -6.27
N HIS A 126 2.07 -0.90 -7.59
CA HIS A 126 0.98 -1.47 -8.37
C HIS A 126 1.40 -2.78 -9.04
N ASP A 127 0.42 -3.61 -9.42
CA ASP A 127 0.62 -4.84 -10.20
C ASP A 127 1.60 -5.84 -9.54
N LEU A 128 1.43 -6.04 -8.23
CA LEU A 128 2.23 -6.98 -7.45
C LEU A 128 1.91 -8.43 -7.82
N PRO A 129 2.91 -9.32 -7.90
CA PRO A 129 2.70 -10.71 -8.33
C PRO A 129 2.04 -11.60 -7.27
N CYS A 130 2.19 -11.25 -5.99
CA CYS A 130 1.63 -11.95 -4.84
C CYS A 130 1.64 -11.04 -3.61
N ARG A 131 0.87 -11.43 -2.58
CA ARG A 131 0.88 -10.78 -1.26
C ARG A 131 2.17 -11.12 -0.51
N LEU A 132 2.82 -10.11 0.06
CA LEU A 132 3.91 -10.31 1.04
C LEU A 132 3.34 -10.60 2.42
N PHE A 133 2.16 -10.06 2.72
CA PHE A 133 1.43 -10.28 3.96
C PHE A 133 0.18 -11.09 3.63
N PRO A 134 0.16 -12.42 3.83
CA PRO A 134 -1.01 -13.23 3.51
C PRO A 134 -2.22 -12.94 4.39
N GLN A 135 -2.03 -12.25 5.50
CA GLN A 135 -3.07 -11.84 6.45
C GLN A 135 -2.77 -10.44 7.01
N TRP A 136 -3.66 -9.93 7.85
CA TRP A 136 -3.47 -8.68 8.57
C TRP A 136 -2.67 -8.90 9.85
N PHE A 137 -1.56 -8.17 10.01
CA PHE A 137 -0.74 -8.18 11.20
C PHE A 137 -0.80 -6.84 11.91
N CYS A 138 -0.92 -6.85 13.25
CA CYS A 138 -0.85 -5.66 14.08
C CYS A 138 0.19 -5.86 15.18
N MET A 139 1.16 -4.96 15.29
CA MET A 139 2.21 -5.01 16.30
C MET A 139 2.22 -3.73 17.13
N MET A 140 2.08 -3.91 18.45
CA MET A 140 2.15 -2.84 19.42
C MET A 140 3.59 -2.74 19.92
N LEU A 141 4.28 -1.65 19.58
CA LEU A 141 5.68 -1.45 19.98
C LEU A 141 5.74 -0.60 21.25
N SER A 142 6.47 -1.07 22.25
CA SER A 142 6.81 -0.24 23.42
C SER A 142 7.92 0.76 23.10
N GLU A 143 8.15 1.71 24.01
CA GLU A 143 9.17 2.76 23.81
C GLU A 143 10.58 2.18 23.66
N SER A 144 10.93 1.18 24.46
CA SER A 144 12.21 0.48 24.37
C SER A 144 12.40 -0.18 23.00
N GLU A 145 11.36 -0.85 22.51
CA GLU A 145 11.40 -1.59 21.24
C GLU A 145 11.51 -0.67 20.04
N SER A 146 10.82 0.46 20.11
CA SER A 146 10.86 1.48 19.08
C SER A 146 12.22 2.15 18.89
N ARG A 147 13.11 2.03 19.89
CA ARG A 147 14.45 2.62 19.93
C ARG A 147 15.58 1.58 19.82
N ARG A 148 15.26 0.28 19.70
CA ARG A 148 16.27 -0.80 19.67
C ARG A 148 17.19 -0.68 18.46
N THR A 149 16.67 -0.28 17.31
CA THR A 149 17.48 -0.01 16.12
C THR A 149 18.03 1.41 16.18
N GLU A 150 19.35 1.58 16.04
CA GLU A 150 19.96 2.90 15.95
C GLU A 150 19.29 3.69 14.82
N ALA A 151 18.87 4.91 15.13
CA ALA A 151 18.39 5.83 14.13
C ALA A 151 19.54 6.06 13.16
N SER A 152 19.37 5.69 11.90
CA SER A 152 20.35 5.99 10.87
C SER A 152 20.65 7.49 10.90
N ASP A 153 21.93 7.86 11.06
CA ASP A 153 22.42 9.24 10.90
C ASP A 153 22.25 9.74 9.45
N GLU A 154 21.70 8.92 8.57
CA GLU A 154 21.44 9.23 7.18
C GLU A 154 20.60 10.50 7.03
N GLN A 155 21.23 11.58 6.57
CA GLN A 155 20.61 12.88 6.38
C GLN A 155 19.79 12.94 5.08
N ASN A 156 20.07 12.07 4.11
CA ASN A 156 19.36 12.08 2.84
C ASN A 156 17.94 11.48 2.98
N PRO A 157 16.89 12.23 2.64
CA PRO A 157 15.50 11.78 2.75
C PRO A 157 15.18 10.53 1.93
N GLU A 158 15.73 10.41 0.72
CA GLU A 158 15.49 9.28 -0.17
C GLU A 158 16.14 8.00 0.39
N LYS A 159 17.35 8.11 0.93
CA LYS A 159 18.04 6.97 1.54
C LYS A 159 17.33 6.52 2.83
N LEU A 160 16.84 7.44 3.65
CA LEU A 160 16.03 7.12 4.83
C LEU A 160 14.74 6.38 4.44
N LEU A 161 14.05 6.84 3.39
CA LEU A 161 12.88 6.17 2.84
C LEU A 161 13.23 4.75 2.37
N ASN A 162 14.28 4.60 1.56
CA ASN A 162 14.73 3.31 1.05
C ASN A 162 15.13 2.33 2.18
N GLN A 163 15.82 2.81 3.22
CA GLN A 163 16.17 2.00 4.38
C GLN A 163 14.91 1.54 5.14
N THR A 164 13.97 2.44 5.36
CA THR A 164 12.69 2.12 6.02
C THR A 164 11.89 1.11 5.19
N MET A 165 11.84 1.26 3.87
CA MET A 165 11.17 0.31 2.99
C MET A 165 11.85 -1.05 3.02
N LYS A 166 13.19 -1.10 3.01
CA LYS A 166 13.95 -2.35 3.12
C LYS A 166 13.63 -3.09 4.42
N GLN A 167 13.58 -2.37 5.54
CA GLN A 167 13.21 -2.91 6.85
C GLN A 167 11.78 -3.49 6.85
N LEU A 168 10.79 -2.74 6.35
CA LEU A 168 9.41 -3.21 6.23
C LEU A 168 9.28 -4.46 5.35
N LEU A 169 10.01 -4.52 4.24
CA LEU A 169 10.01 -5.68 3.35
C LEU A 169 10.69 -6.90 3.99
N GLN A 170 11.81 -6.70 4.69
CA GLN A 170 12.48 -7.76 5.44
C GLN A 170 11.58 -8.33 6.55
N LEU A 171 10.88 -7.46 7.27
CA LEU A 171 9.88 -7.84 8.26
C LEU A 171 8.73 -8.65 7.63
N GLY A 172 8.21 -8.20 6.47
CA GLY A 172 7.21 -8.95 5.72
C GLY A 172 7.71 -10.32 5.25
N CYS A 173 8.94 -10.42 4.76
CA CYS A 173 9.55 -11.70 4.38
C CYS A 173 9.68 -12.65 5.58
N HIS A 174 10.08 -12.13 6.75
CA HIS A 174 10.16 -12.94 7.96
C HIS A 174 8.78 -13.46 8.37
N LEU A 175 7.77 -12.58 8.45
CA LEU A 175 6.38 -12.95 8.76
C LEU A 175 5.84 -14.02 7.79
N TYR A 176 6.06 -13.83 6.49
CA TYR A 176 5.66 -14.78 5.46
C TYR A 176 6.31 -16.15 5.67
N ASN A 177 7.62 -16.19 5.86
CA ASN A 177 8.36 -17.44 6.04
C ASN A 177 8.00 -18.15 7.35
N THR A 178 7.84 -17.40 8.45
CA THR A 178 7.47 -17.96 9.75
C THR A 178 6.07 -18.59 9.70
N GLN A 179 5.10 -17.92 9.08
CA GLN A 179 3.76 -18.49 8.87
C GLN A 179 3.79 -19.72 7.95
N HIS A 180 4.54 -19.64 6.85
CA HIS A 180 4.67 -20.75 5.89
C HIS A 180 5.31 -21.99 6.52
N ASN A 181 6.31 -21.82 7.38
CA ASN A 181 7.05 -22.91 8.00
C ASN A 181 6.33 -23.52 9.22
N THR A 182 5.66 -22.69 10.01
CA THR A 182 4.96 -23.17 11.23
C THR A 182 3.54 -23.65 10.95
N GLY A 183 2.93 -23.23 9.84
CA GLY A 183 1.52 -23.48 9.54
C GLY A 183 0.55 -22.80 10.52
N SER A 184 1.05 -22.01 11.48
CA SER A 184 0.22 -21.30 12.45
C SER A 184 -0.37 -20.05 11.83
N THR A 185 -1.70 -19.93 11.85
CA THR A 185 -2.39 -18.70 11.45
C THR A 185 -2.17 -17.58 12.45
N MET A 186 -1.90 -17.88 13.72
CA MET A 186 -1.70 -16.87 14.76
C MET A 186 -0.24 -16.85 15.18
N LEU A 187 0.53 -15.94 14.56
CA LEU A 187 1.81 -15.52 15.13
C LEU A 187 1.50 -14.44 16.16
N THR A 188 1.95 -14.61 17.40
CA THR A 188 1.83 -13.53 18.37
C THR A 188 2.84 -12.43 18.02
N PRO A 189 2.49 -11.14 18.16
CA PRO A 189 3.43 -10.05 17.94
C PRO A 189 4.73 -10.23 18.72
N ASP A 190 4.65 -10.77 19.93
CA ASP A 190 5.79 -10.97 20.83
C ASP A 190 6.78 -12.03 20.33
N GLU A 191 6.30 -13.12 19.73
CA GLU A 191 7.16 -14.13 19.10
C GLU A 191 7.93 -13.52 17.93
N VAL A 192 7.24 -12.73 17.10
CA VAL A 192 7.85 -12.06 15.96
C VAL A 192 8.87 -11.02 16.41
N LEU A 193 8.56 -10.21 17.42
CA LEU A 193 9.44 -9.13 17.90
C LEU A 193 10.75 -9.62 18.54
N LYS A 194 10.80 -10.88 19.00
CA LYS A 194 12.04 -11.49 19.54
C LYS A 194 13.05 -11.81 18.45
N ASP A 195 12.60 -12.36 17.33
CA ASP A 195 13.48 -12.82 16.24
C ASP A 195 13.88 -11.70 15.28
N VAL A 196 13.18 -10.57 15.34
CA VAL A 196 13.10 -9.62 14.24
C VAL A 196 13.39 -8.16 14.67
N SER A 197 13.92 -7.96 15.88
CA SER A 197 14.16 -6.62 16.44
C SER A 197 14.98 -5.69 15.54
N ASP A 198 15.91 -6.26 14.78
CA ASP A 198 16.85 -5.48 13.96
C ASP A 198 16.23 -4.99 12.64
N VAL A 199 15.10 -5.58 12.22
CA VAL A 199 14.40 -5.22 10.98
C VAL A 199 13.20 -4.31 11.21
N VAL A 200 12.80 -4.06 12.46
CA VAL A 200 11.73 -3.10 12.75
C VAL A 200 12.26 -1.68 12.50
N PRO A 201 11.56 -0.84 11.70
CA PRO A 201 12.01 0.53 11.51
C PRO A 201 12.04 1.31 12.85
N PRO A 202 13.10 2.07 13.14
CA PRO A 202 13.15 2.87 14.36
C PRO A 202 12.14 4.02 14.32
N VAL A 203 11.56 4.37 15.47
CA VAL A 203 10.57 5.47 15.55
C VAL A 203 11.15 6.81 15.10
N ALA A 204 12.45 7.03 15.28
CA ALA A 204 13.15 8.22 14.80
C ALA A 204 13.10 8.33 13.27
N ALA A 205 13.17 7.21 12.53
CA ALA A 205 13.02 7.20 11.08
C ALA A 205 11.59 7.59 10.70
N VAL A 206 10.57 7.03 11.36
CA VAL A 206 9.15 7.37 11.14
C VAL A 206 8.90 8.86 11.36
N TYR A 207 9.40 9.40 12.47
CA TYR A 207 9.30 10.82 12.79
C TYR A 207 9.92 11.70 11.70
N ARG A 208 11.13 11.36 11.24
CA ARG A 208 11.83 12.12 10.19
C ARG A 208 11.14 12.03 8.83
N LEU A 209 10.60 10.86 8.47
CA LEU A 209 9.79 10.70 7.26
C LEU A 209 8.57 11.61 7.30
N LEU A 210 7.90 11.75 8.45
CA LEU A 210 6.74 12.64 8.58
C LEU A 210 7.06 14.13 8.36
N GLN A 211 8.32 14.53 8.55
CA GLN A 211 8.76 15.90 8.28
C GLN A 211 9.08 16.15 6.78
N MET A 212 9.06 15.12 5.94
CA MET A 212 9.40 15.27 4.53
C MET A 212 8.24 15.88 3.73
N GLU A 213 8.42 17.12 3.26
CA GLU A 213 7.44 17.82 2.43
C GLU A 213 7.18 17.16 1.07
N ALA A 214 8.16 16.40 0.56
CA ALA A 214 8.05 15.67 -0.70
C ALA A 214 7.00 14.53 -0.64
N LEU A 215 6.65 14.06 0.55
CA LEU A 215 5.66 12.99 0.72
C LEU A 215 4.24 13.55 0.65
N LEU A 216 3.44 12.98 -0.23
CA LEU A 216 2.07 13.42 -0.46
C LEU A 216 1.18 13.03 0.72
N SER A 217 0.25 13.92 1.07
CA SER A 217 -0.88 13.54 1.90
C SER A 217 -1.91 12.76 1.07
N PRO A 218 -2.81 11.98 1.70
CA PRO A 218 -3.90 11.28 1.02
C PRO A 218 -4.75 12.19 0.13
N ALA A 219 -5.16 13.37 0.63
CA ALA A 219 -5.93 14.33 -0.16
C ALA A 219 -5.19 14.73 -1.44
N ARG A 220 -3.90 15.08 -1.30
CA ARG A 220 -3.07 15.50 -2.43
C ARG A 220 -2.81 14.35 -3.41
N TYR A 221 -2.58 13.13 -2.92
CA TYR A 221 -2.40 11.95 -3.76
C TYR A 221 -3.65 11.64 -4.59
N ILE A 222 -4.84 11.64 -3.97
CA ILE A 222 -6.10 11.45 -4.69
C ILE A 222 -6.29 12.53 -5.76
N SER A 223 -6.04 13.80 -5.42
CA SER A 223 -6.17 14.89 -6.38
C SER A 223 -5.20 14.76 -7.57
N THR A 224 -4.01 14.20 -7.34
CA THR A 224 -2.95 14.08 -8.35
C THR A 224 -3.15 12.86 -9.26
N TYR A 225 -3.54 11.71 -8.71
CA TYR A 225 -3.52 10.43 -9.44
C TYR A 225 -4.91 9.82 -9.68
N HIS A 226 -5.94 10.28 -8.98
CA HIS A 226 -7.28 9.73 -9.05
C HIS A 226 -8.36 10.77 -9.42
N SER A 227 -7.95 11.98 -9.78
CA SER A 227 -8.86 12.96 -10.38
C SER A 227 -8.89 12.81 -11.90
N PRO A 228 -10.03 13.02 -12.57
CA PRO A 228 -10.12 12.99 -14.02
C PRO A 228 -9.10 13.96 -14.64
N ILE A 229 -8.28 13.45 -15.56
CA ILE A 229 -7.42 14.31 -16.38
C ILE A 229 -8.29 14.89 -17.49
N HIS A 230 -8.68 16.15 -17.35
CA HIS A 230 -9.29 16.91 -18.46
C HIS A 230 -8.19 17.38 -19.42
N GLN A 231 -7.56 16.44 -20.12
CA GLN A 231 -6.67 16.81 -21.22
C GLN A 231 -7.54 16.96 -22.47
N PRO A 232 -7.67 18.18 -23.03
CA PRO A 232 -8.30 18.32 -24.33
C PRO A 232 -7.49 17.50 -25.33
N LEU A 233 -8.14 16.55 -25.99
CA LEU A 233 -7.51 15.81 -27.07
C LEU A 233 -7.33 16.75 -28.27
N ASP A 234 -6.26 16.63 -29.04
CA ASP A 234 -6.05 17.45 -30.25
C ASP A 234 -7.24 17.34 -31.22
N SER A 235 -7.97 16.21 -31.20
CA SER A 235 -9.20 16.00 -31.95
C SER A 235 -10.37 16.89 -31.54
N GLU A 236 -10.39 17.40 -30.31
CA GLU A 236 -11.41 18.36 -29.84
C GLU A 236 -11.21 19.76 -30.46
N SER A 237 -10.02 20.03 -31.00
CA SER A 237 -9.67 21.30 -31.66
C SER A 237 -10.01 21.35 -33.16
N VAL A 238 -10.72 20.33 -33.68
CA VAL A 238 -11.06 20.25 -35.12
C VAL A 238 -12.38 20.97 -35.45
N TRP A 239 -13.13 21.46 -34.45
CA TRP A 239 -14.39 22.17 -34.69
C TRP A 239 -14.40 23.62 -34.13
N PRO A 240 -14.84 24.61 -34.94
CA PRO A 240 -15.23 24.47 -36.34
C PRO A 240 -14.04 24.29 -37.27
N ALA A 241 -14.21 23.45 -38.29
CA ALA A 241 -13.18 23.21 -39.30
C ALA A 241 -12.75 24.54 -39.91
N VAL A 242 -11.44 24.80 -39.93
CA VAL A 242 -10.86 26.03 -40.50
C VAL A 242 -11.34 26.15 -41.94
N GLU A 243 -11.99 27.27 -42.29
CA GLU A 243 -12.70 27.52 -43.57
C GLU A 243 -11.81 27.55 -44.83
N HIS A 244 -10.60 26.99 -44.79
CA HIS A 244 -9.68 26.94 -45.93
C HIS A 244 -10.00 25.84 -46.94
N LEU A 245 -11.05 25.03 -46.75
CA LEU A 245 -11.65 24.22 -47.82
C LEU A 245 -12.69 25.02 -48.61
N ARG A 246 -12.34 26.23 -49.03
CA ARG A 246 -12.98 26.87 -50.19
C ARG A 246 -12.24 26.42 -51.43
N ILE A 247 -12.56 25.22 -51.92
CA ILE A 247 -12.17 24.83 -53.26
C ILE A 247 -13.03 25.66 -54.22
N ILE A 248 -12.33 26.48 -55.01
CA ILE A 248 -12.83 27.34 -56.08
C ILE A 248 -13.43 26.48 -57.20
#